data_AF-A0AAX3ZW08-F1
#
_entry.id   AF-A0AAX3ZW08-F1
#
_cell.length_a   1.000
_cell.length_b   1.000
_cell.length_c   1.000
_cell.angle_alpha   90.00
_cell.angle_beta   90.00
_cell.angle_gamma   90.00
#
_symmetry.space_group_name_H-M   'P 1'
#
loop_
_entity.id
_entity.type
_entity.pdbx_description
1 polymer ?
#
loop_
_entity_poly.entity_id
_entity_poly.type
_entity_poly.pdbx_seq_one_letter_code
_entity_poly.pdbx_strand_id
1 'polypeptide(L)'
;MATRSHPTTGRYAYPQAPGIRMVPYLTPEEVRAGRGGKEIVSCLLPEQFEGVTRATTASFDNSYPEELRRRVVGDWAGCGFPEAGGSPR
;
A
#
# COMPACT_ATOMS: atom_id res chain seq x y z
N MET A 1 -1.37 1.32 3.25
CA MET A 1 -0.96 1.90 4.56
C MET A 1 -2.17 2.32 5.39
N ALA A 2 -2.99 3.29 4.96
CA ALA A 2 -4.08 3.87 5.76
C ALA A 2 -5.05 2.86 6.42
N THR A 3 -5.41 1.77 5.73
CA THR A 3 -6.39 0.79 6.21
C THR A 3 -5.81 -0.39 6.99
N ARG A 4 -4.47 -0.50 7.09
CA ARG A 4 -3.80 -1.66 7.71
C ARG A 4 -2.69 -1.30 8.69
N SER A 5 -2.19 -0.06 8.67
CA SER A 5 -1.25 0.45 9.66
C SER A 5 -2.02 0.75 10.94
N HIS A 6 -2.01 -0.17 11.89
CA HIS A 6 -2.60 0.08 13.20
C HIS A 6 -1.86 1.26 13.88
N PRO A 7 -2.55 2.25 14.48
CA PRO A 7 -1.87 3.42 15.05
C PRO A 7 -0.94 3.08 16.22
N THR A 8 -1.32 2.09 17.03
CA THR A 8 -0.60 1.72 18.26
C THR A 8 0.42 0.60 18.05
N THR A 9 0.27 -0.21 17.00
CA THR A 9 1.08 -1.43 16.80
C THR A 9 1.61 -1.48 15.38
N GLY A 10 2.70 -2.23 15.16
CA GLY A 10 3.28 -2.39 13.83
C GLY A 10 4.15 -1.21 13.38
N ARG A 11 4.45 -0.24 14.24
CA ARG A 11 5.42 0.84 13.98
C ARG A 11 6.70 0.58 14.75
N TYR A 12 7.81 0.46 14.04
CA TYR A 12 9.11 0.14 14.63
C TYR A 12 10.14 1.19 14.20
N ALA A 13 10.54 2.04 15.14
CA ALA A 13 11.56 3.05 14.91
C ALA A 13 12.97 2.43 15.05
N TYR A 14 13.89 2.85 14.19
CA TYR A 14 15.29 2.40 14.18
C TYR A 14 16.23 3.60 14.31
N PRO A 15 16.30 4.24 15.50
CA PRO A 15 17.11 5.44 15.70
C PRO A 15 18.61 5.19 15.54
N GLN A 16 19.07 3.95 15.72
CA GLN A 16 20.49 3.58 15.63
C GLN A 16 20.95 3.20 14.22
N ALA A 17 20.02 3.06 13.28
CA ALA A 17 20.34 2.67 11.90
C ALA A 17 20.99 3.84 11.14
N PRO A 18 21.87 3.56 10.15
CA PRO A 18 22.43 4.59 9.28
C PRO A 18 21.36 5.44 8.60
N GLY A 19 21.45 6.75 8.77
CA GLY A 19 20.52 7.74 8.23
C GLY A 19 20.96 8.25 6.86
N ILE A 20 20.02 8.83 6.11
CA ILE A 20 20.31 9.54 4.85
C ILE A 20 20.29 11.04 5.18
N ARG A 21 21.47 11.64 5.35
CA ARG A 21 21.61 13.02 5.88
C ARG A 21 20.93 14.12 5.04
N MET A 22 20.56 13.83 3.80
CA MET A 22 19.85 14.78 2.93
C MET A 22 18.34 14.87 3.21
N VAL A 23 17.81 14.02 4.10
CA VAL A 23 16.39 13.98 4.38
C VAL A 23 15.99 15.19 5.26
N PRO A 24 15.03 16.03 4.83
CA PRO A 24 14.81 17.34 5.42
C PRO A 24 14.16 17.33 6.80
N TYR A 25 13.50 16.24 7.20
CA TYR A 25 12.85 16.14 8.52
C TYR A 25 13.82 15.77 9.64
N LEU A 26 15.08 15.44 9.32
CA LEU A 26 16.07 15.06 10.33
C LEU A 26 16.39 16.26 11.22
N THR A 27 16.47 16.01 12.52
CA THR A 27 16.97 16.99 13.47
C THR A 27 18.48 17.24 13.25
N PRO A 28 19.02 18.40 13.69
CA PRO A 28 20.45 18.66 13.59
C PRO A 28 21.33 17.61 14.28
N GLU A 29 20.82 16.97 15.35
CA GLU A 29 21.50 15.90 16.05
C GLU A 29 21.57 14.62 15.21
N GLU A 30 20.46 14.20 14.61
CA GLU A 30 20.41 13.03 13.71
C GLU A 30 21.30 13.22 12.47
N VAL A 31 21.30 14.42 11.89
CA VAL A 31 22.21 14.77 10.78
C VAL A 31 23.67 14.63 11.20
N ARG A 32 24.02 15.12 12.39
CA ARG A 32 25.40 15.06 12.92
C ARG A 32 25.81 13.62 13.25
N ALA A 33 24.93 12.84 13.87
CA ALA A 33 25.17 11.45 14.21
C ALA A 33 25.21 10.54 12.98
N GLY A 34 24.63 10.99 11.85
CA GLY A 34 24.49 10.17 10.64
C GLY A 34 23.60 8.95 10.83
N ARG A 35 22.73 8.99 11.84
CA ARG A 35 21.85 7.88 12.27
C ARG A 35 20.46 8.43 12.58
N GLY A 36 19.46 7.57 12.50
CA GLY A 36 18.07 7.93 12.80
C GLY A 36 17.23 8.24 11.56
N GLY A 37 16.01 8.74 11.79
CA GLY A 37 15.02 8.96 10.74
C GLY A 37 14.62 7.69 9.98
N LYS A 38 14.62 6.52 10.62
CA LYS A 38 14.18 5.26 10.01
C LYS A 38 13.03 4.67 10.83
N GLU A 39 11.96 4.29 10.13
CA GLU A 39 10.81 3.61 10.70
C GLU A 39 10.36 2.51 9.72
N ILE A 40 10.00 1.35 10.26
CA ILE A 40 9.26 0.32 9.54
C ILE A 40 7.81 0.39 10.01
N VAL A 41 6.88 0.56 9.07
CA VAL A 41 5.45 0.50 9.34
C VAL A 41 4.90 -0.79 8.73
N SER A 42 4.69 -1.78 9.58
CA SER A 42 4.01 -3.02 9.24
C SER A 42 2.55 -2.75 8.89
N CYS A 43 2.18 -3.12 7.67
CA CYS A 43 0.80 -3.12 7.19
C CYS A 43 0.24 -4.54 7.07
N LEU A 44 0.89 -5.52 7.71
CA LEU A 44 0.41 -6.89 7.80
C LEU A 44 -0.59 -7.00 8.94
N LEU A 45 -1.72 -7.65 8.68
CA LEU A 45 -2.65 -8.04 9.73
C LEU A 45 -2.03 -9.22 10.52
N PRO A 46 -2.31 -9.34 11.83
CA PRO A 46 -1.72 -10.40 12.67
C PRO A 46 -1.90 -11.80 12.09
N GLU A 47 -3.07 -12.11 11.54
CA GLU A 47 -3.37 -13.41 10.95
C GLU A 47 -2.48 -13.75 9.73
N GLN A 48 -1.94 -12.73 9.05
CA GLN A 48 -1.10 -12.93 7.86
C GLN A 48 0.28 -13.50 8.21
N PHE A 49 0.72 -13.40 9.47
CA PHE A 49 1.93 -14.08 9.93
C PHE A 49 1.75 -15.61 9.98
N GLU A 50 0.51 -16.08 10.06
CA GLU A 50 0.13 -17.50 10.01
C GLU A 50 -0.32 -17.92 8.60
N GLY A 51 -0.15 -17.04 7.60
CA GLY A 51 -0.58 -17.28 6.23
C GLY A 51 -2.09 -17.12 6.00
N VAL A 52 -2.84 -16.62 7.00
CA VAL A 52 -4.29 -16.46 6.93
C VAL A 52 -4.66 -15.02 6.54
N THR A 53 -5.58 -14.87 5.59
CA THR A 53 -6.13 -13.56 5.20
C THR A 53 -7.60 -13.50 5.58
N ARG A 54 -7.96 -12.66 6.57
CA ARG A 54 -9.34 -12.63 7.11
C ARG A 54 -10.39 -12.15 6.10
N ALA A 55 -9.99 -11.33 5.14
CA ALA A 55 -10.91 -10.62 4.26
C ALA A 55 -10.31 -10.44 2.87
N THR A 56 -11.13 -10.69 1.86
CA THR A 56 -10.83 -10.41 0.46
C THR A 56 -10.95 -8.90 0.20
N THR A 57 -10.03 -8.35 -0.60
CA THR A 57 -10.07 -6.91 -0.94
C THR A 57 -11.31 -6.61 -1.78
N ALA A 58 -12.17 -5.69 -1.33
CA ALA A 58 -13.33 -5.27 -2.11
C ALA A 58 -12.90 -4.44 -3.33
N SER A 59 -12.69 -5.11 -4.45
CA SER A 59 -12.16 -4.54 -5.69
C SER A 59 -12.68 -5.34 -6.87
N PHE A 60 -12.74 -4.75 -8.05
CA PHE A 60 -13.24 -5.45 -9.24
C PHE A 60 -12.54 -6.79 -9.46
N ASP A 61 -11.23 -6.86 -9.24
CA ASP A 61 -10.43 -8.07 -9.43
C ASP A 61 -10.66 -9.16 -8.38
N ASN A 62 -11.11 -8.82 -7.18
CA ASN A 62 -11.22 -9.79 -6.09
C ASN A 62 -12.66 -10.06 -5.65
N SER A 63 -13.61 -9.21 -6.05
CA SER A 63 -15.02 -9.28 -5.65
C SER A 63 -15.93 -9.95 -6.67
N TYR A 64 -15.46 -10.16 -7.90
CA TYR A 64 -16.25 -10.77 -8.98
C TYR A 64 -15.54 -11.97 -9.60
N PRO A 65 -16.26 -13.02 -10.02
CA PRO A 65 -15.69 -14.16 -10.73
C PRO A 65 -15.00 -13.73 -12.03
N GLU A 66 -13.95 -14.45 -12.41
CA GLU A 66 -13.14 -14.11 -13.59
C GLU A 66 -13.96 -14.02 -14.88
N GLU A 67 -14.91 -14.93 -15.09
CA GLU A 67 -15.80 -14.93 -16.25
C GLU A 67 -16.59 -13.61 -16.35
N LEU A 68 -17.16 -13.15 -15.23
CA LEU A 68 -17.90 -11.89 -15.18
C LEU A 68 -16.98 -10.70 -15.44
N ARG A 69 -15.76 -10.71 -14.88
CA ARG A 69 -14.78 -9.65 -15.12
C ARG A 69 -14.42 -9.55 -16.59
N ARG A 70 -14.13 -10.68 -17.24
CA ARG A 70 -13.80 -10.74 -18.68
C ARG A 70 -14.96 -10.25 -19.54
N ARG A 71 -16.19 -10.64 -19.21
CA ARG A 71 -17.39 -10.17 -19.92
C ARG A 71 -17.56 -8.65 -19.82
N VAL A 72 -17.44 -8.10 -18.61
CA VAL A 72 -17.59 -6.66 -18.38
C VAL A 72 -16.51 -5.85 -19.11
N VAL A 73 -15.25 -6.31 -19.09
CA VAL A 73 -14.16 -5.64 -19.80
C VAL A 73 -14.30 -5.78 -21.33
N GLY A 74 -14.75 -6.94 -21.81
CA GLY A 74 -14.95 -7.21 -23.23
C GLY A 74 -16.11 -6.42 -23.86
N ASP A 75 -17.10 -6.01 -23.07
CA ASP A 75 -18.25 -5.21 -23.51
C ASP A 75 -18.39 -3.90 -22.71
N TRP A 76 -17.25 -3.30 -22.36
CA TRP A 76 -17.25 -2.04 -21.60
C TRP A 76 -17.93 -0.91 -22.37
N ALA A 77 -17.76 -0.91 -23.70
CA ALA A 77 -18.40 0.05 -24.60
C ALA A 77 -19.92 -0.17 -24.72
N GLY A 78 -20.40 -1.42 -24.77
CA GLY A 78 -21.84 -1.71 -24.74
C GLY A 78 -22.51 -1.33 -23.42
N CYS A 79 -21.74 -1.22 -22.34
CA CYS A 79 -22.19 -0.68 -21.06
C CYS A 79 -22.28 0.87 -21.03
N GLY A 80 -21.95 1.56 -22.13
CA GLY A 80 -22.02 3.02 -22.25
C GLY A 80 -20.77 3.76 -21.78
N PHE A 81 -19.66 3.06 -21.52
CA PHE A 81 -18.38 3.67 -21.17
C PHE A 81 -17.48 3.83 -22.41
N PRO A 82 -16.54 4.79 -22.42
CA PRO A 82 -15.56 4.88 -23.50
C PRO A 82 -14.69 3.62 -23.57
N GLU A 83 -14.27 3.22 -24.78
CA GLU A 83 -13.42 2.04 -24.97
C GLU A 83 -12.23 2.08 -24.01
N ALA A 84 -11.96 0.93 -23.40
CA ALA A 84 -10.88 0.74 -22.43
C ALA A 84 -9.52 0.91 -23.16
N GLY A 85 -9.09 2.16 -23.33
CA GLY A 85 -7.95 2.55 -24.16
C GLY A 85 -7.98 4.02 -24.61
N GLY A 86 -9.11 4.72 -24.46
CA GLY A 86 -9.22 6.15 -24.76
C GLY A 86 -8.48 7.01 -23.74
N SER A 87 -7.23 7.39 -24.05
CA SER A 87 -6.52 8.45 -23.35
C SER A 87 -7.36 9.74 -23.37
N PRO A 88 -7.59 10.41 -22.23
CA PRO A 88 -8.28 11.70 -22.23
C PRO A 88 -7.45 12.71 -23.01
N ARG A 89 -8.01 13.25 -24.09
CA ARG A 89 -7.46 14.40 -24.82
C ARG A 89 -7.79 15.69 -24.11
#